data_AF-A0A821TD59-F1
#
_entry.id   AF-A0A821TD59-F1
#
_cell.length_a   1.000
_cell.length_b   1.000
_cell.length_c   1.000
_cell.angle_alpha   90.00
_cell.angle_beta   90.00
_cell.angle_gamma   90.00
#
_symmetry.space_group_name_H-M   'P 1'
#
loop_
_entity.id
_entity.type
_entity.pdbx_description
1 polymer ?
#
loop_
_entity_poly.entity_id
_entity_poly.type
_entity_poly.pdbx_seq_one_letter_code
_entity_poly.pdbx_strand_id
1 'polypeptide(L)'
;MNKDLPYAVSISLTEEWSYGPQIDSTRVKYFVNRIVKNIQMSALEIPSQSFEVSDVDEPGFACTIKMYQQNSPAIITMPLIRGMAYATFEFVSATPRISTIHSMLTVNGRVSGNMTGKRFEIALNNNQTWLLYAIDSDITLNFNENQFVGIEPVTNVLHLAKKQAEASASAVLDAQYWAATRPNTNGSDGNMSTTKPEPSFSIASSSSTVDNVDAECERQISIYSPVFYSSPNGYKMRLRLYLAGDGNARRTYMSLFFVLMRGEYDAVLQFPFNYKITFCLLDQTSQQRHIIDSFRPDVKSNSFQRPRSDMNTASGIPKFVPLTIVKQDNNPYVRDDIMFIKAMVDFSELPKSLVPYILTLNPGLPIPIQQESIRRELEKRAQEKLRSITETSTSANHDKPMMQ
;
A
#
# COMPACT_ATOMS: atom_id res chain seq x y z
N MET A 1 6.31 -4.01 21.36
CA MET A 1 5.30 -5.09 21.39
C MET A 1 5.94 -6.37 20.86
N ASN A 2 5.76 -7.48 21.59
CA ASN A 2 6.22 -8.86 21.36
C ASN A 2 7.68 -9.07 20.91
N LYS A 3 8.60 -9.06 21.90
CA LYS A 3 9.95 -9.66 21.74
C LYS A 3 9.90 -11.17 21.50
N ASP A 4 8.76 -11.80 21.75
CA ASP A 4 8.59 -13.27 21.70
C ASP A 4 7.95 -13.77 20.39
N LEU A 5 7.58 -12.87 19.46
CA LEU A 5 7.08 -13.30 18.15
C LEU A 5 8.23 -13.38 17.14
N PRO A 6 8.41 -14.53 16.48
CA PRO A 6 9.48 -14.73 15.50
C PRO A 6 9.31 -13.79 14.30
N TYR A 7 10.45 -13.31 13.80
CA TYR A 7 10.51 -12.43 12.64
C TYR A 7 10.02 -13.16 11.37
N ALA A 8 9.03 -12.59 10.68
CA ALA A 8 8.33 -13.26 9.59
C ALA A 8 7.64 -12.26 8.64
N VAL A 9 7.45 -12.65 7.37
CA VAL A 9 6.53 -11.98 6.45
C VAL A 9 5.11 -12.35 6.84
N SER A 10 4.27 -11.37 7.17
CA SER A 10 2.86 -11.61 7.48
C SER A 10 1.97 -11.29 6.28
N ILE A 11 1.20 -12.29 5.85
CA ILE A 11 0.18 -12.17 4.81
C ILE A 11 -1.16 -11.96 5.51
N SER A 12 -1.74 -10.78 5.26
CA SER A 12 -3.07 -10.41 5.72
C SER A 12 -3.97 -10.28 4.49
N LEU A 13 -5.03 -11.08 4.41
CA LEU A 13 -6.03 -10.96 3.34
C LEU A 13 -7.26 -10.23 3.89
N THR A 14 -7.60 -9.14 3.23
CA THR A 14 -8.49 -8.09 3.73
C THR A 14 -9.96 -8.33 3.41
N GLU A 15 -10.43 -9.57 3.53
CA GLU A 15 -11.85 -9.90 3.32
C GLU A 15 -12.70 -9.69 4.59
N GLU A 16 -12.05 -9.51 5.74
CA GLU A 16 -12.71 -9.09 6.97
C GLU A 16 -12.82 -7.57 7.02
N TRP A 17 -13.99 -7.07 6.62
CA TRP A 17 -14.32 -5.65 6.68
C TRP A 17 -14.98 -5.34 8.01
N SER A 18 -14.42 -4.38 8.73
CA SER A 18 -15.11 -3.73 9.84
C SER A 18 -15.90 -2.57 9.27
N TYR A 19 -17.23 -2.73 9.24
CA TYR A 19 -18.13 -1.70 8.77
C TYR A 19 -18.34 -0.63 9.85
N GLY A 20 -18.18 0.63 9.45
CA GLY A 20 -18.56 1.76 10.26
C GLY A 20 -20.09 1.91 10.35
N PRO A 21 -20.58 2.98 11.02
CA PRO A 21 -22.01 3.23 11.16
C PRO A 21 -22.75 3.23 9.82
N GLN A 22 -23.92 2.58 9.77
CA GLN A 22 -24.80 2.59 8.61
C GLN A 22 -25.34 4.01 8.36
N ILE A 23 -25.40 4.39 7.09
CA ILE A 23 -26.08 5.60 6.62
C ILE A 23 -27.56 5.25 6.36
N ASP A 24 -27.79 4.08 5.78
CA ASP A 24 -29.10 3.48 5.51
C ASP A 24 -28.96 1.95 5.37
N SER A 25 -29.99 1.27 4.85
CA SER A 25 -30.04 -0.18 4.70
C SER A 25 -29.02 -0.78 3.73
N THR A 26 -28.32 0.02 2.92
CA THR A 26 -27.36 -0.47 1.92
C THR A 26 -25.99 0.21 1.99
N ARG A 27 -25.85 1.33 2.72
CA ARG A 27 -24.62 2.14 2.76
C ARG A 27 -24.01 2.24 4.16
N VAL A 28 -22.68 2.23 4.20
CA VAL A 28 -21.85 2.39 5.41
C VAL A 28 -20.96 3.61 5.28
N LYS A 29 -20.72 4.35 6.37
CA LYS A 29 -19.89 5.58 6.34
C LYS A 29 -18.43 5.33 6.00
N TYR A 30 -17.91 4.16 6.38
CA TYR A 30 -16.58 3.70 6.06
C TYR A 30 -16.51 2.19 6.26
N PHE A 31 -15.50 1.56 5.68
CA PHE A 31 -15.08 0.22 6.04
C PHE A 31 -13.57 0.26 6.29
N VAL A 32 -13.11 -0.52 7.27
CA VAL A 32 -11.68 -0.69 7.54
C VAL A 32 -11.33 -2.15 7.34
N ASN A 33 -10.24 -2.40 6.65
CA ASN A 33 -9.67 -3.73 6.55
C ASN A 33 -9.04 -4.09 7.89
N ARG A 34 -9.51 -5.19 8.49
CA ARG A 34 -8.89 -5.69 9.71
C ARG A 34 -7.52 -6.26 9.36
N ILE A 35 -6.46 -5.75 9.99
CA ILE A 35 -5.11 -6.29 9.82
C ILE A 35 -4.96 -7.48 10.77
N VAL A 36 -5.03 -8.67 10.19
CA VAL A 36 -4.96 -9.94 10.92
C VAL A 36 -3.81 -10.74 10.32
N LYS A 37 -2.91 -11.23 11.18
CA LYS A 37 -1.76 -12.06 10.77
C LYS A 37 -2.23 -13.47 10.39
N ASN A 38 -2.94 -13.59 9.27
CA ASN A 38 -3.58 -14.84 8.85
C ASN A 38 -2.55 -15.93 8.64
N ILE A 39 -1.51 -15.64 7.84
CA ILE A 39 -0.36 -16.53 7.70
C ILE A 39 0.92 -15.71 7.84
N GLN A 40 1.92 -16.31 8.47
CA GLN A 40 3.26 -15.76 8.60
C GLN A 40 4.27 -16.77 8.06
N MET A 41 5.15 -16.32 7.17
CA MET A 41 6.24 -17.10 6.59
C MET A 41 7.59 -16.65 7.14
N SER A 42 8.36 -17.59 7.67
CA SER A 42 9.72 -17.37 8.19
C SER A 42 10.60 -18.60 7.95
N ALA A 43 11.82 -18.58 8.48
CA ALA A 43 12.64 -19.78 8.65
C ALA A 43 13.11 -19.90 10.11
N LEU A 44 13.47 -21.11 10.55
CA LEU A 44 13.97 -21.34 11.91
C LEU A 44 15.28 -20.58 12.18
N GLU A 45 16.11 -20.47 11.16
CA GLU A 45 17.45 -19.90 11.21
C GLU A 45 17.46 -18.37 11.12
N ILE A 46 16.31 -17.74 10.89
CA ILE A 46 16.14 -16.28 10.78
C ILE A 46 15.27 -15.76 11.96
N PRO A 47 15.83 -15.68 13.19
CA PRO A 47 15.09 -15.19 14.35
C PRO A 47 15.05 -13.65 14.44
N SER A 48 15.85 -12.93 13.64
CA SER A 48 16.09 -11.49 13.79
C SER A 48 15.61 -10.64 12.62
N GLN A 49 15.51 -9.32 12.80
CA GLN A 49 14.89 -8.36 11.89
C GLN A 49 15.75 -7.95 10.68
N SER A 50 16.69 -8.79 10.26
CA SER A 50 17.58 -8.48 9.13
C SER A 50 16.86 -8.75 7.80
N PHE A 51 16.38 -7.68 7.17
CA PHE A 51 15.88 -7.69 5.81
C PHE A 51 16.45 -6.52 5.01
N GLU A 52 16.54 -6.73 3.70
CA GLU A 52 16.86 -5.69 2.73
C GLU A 52 15.88 -5.73 1.56
N VAL A 53 15.66 -4.57 0.95
CA VAL A 53 15.00 -4.48 -0.36
C VAL A 53 16.12 -4.53 -1.39
N SER A 54 16.27 -5.69 -2.03
CA SER A 54 17.41 -5.94 -2.91
C SER A 54 17.21 -5.37 -4.31
N ASP A 55 15.96 -5.27 -4.75
CA ASP A 55 15.61 -4.78 -6.09
C ASP A 55 14.22 -4.13 -6.07
N VAL A 56 14.05 -3.10 -6.89
CA VAL A 56 12.77 -2.43 -7.12
C VAL A 56 12.69 -2.12 -8.59
N ASP A 57 11.67 -2.64 -9.24
CA ASP A 57 11.41 -2.38 -10.66
C ASP A 57 11.18 -0.87 -10.87
N GLU A 58 11.73 -0.31 -11.95
CA GLU A 58 11.64 1.14 -12.26
C GLU A 58 10.20 1.70 -12.23
N PRO A 59 9.17 1.00 -12.75
CA PRO A 59 7.77 1.42 -12.62
C PRO A 59 7.14 1.14 -11.25
N GLY A 60 7.85 0.52 -10.31
CA GLY A 60 7.44 0.32 -8.92
C GLY A 60 6.36 -0.75 -8.71
N PHE A 61 6.15 -1.64 -9.69
CA PHE A 61 5.16 -2.72 -9.59
C PHE A 61 5.67 -3.97 -8.89
N ALA A 62 6.99 -4.13 -8.83
CA ALA A 62 7.65 -5.22 -8.16
C ALA A 62 8.75 -4.70 -7.24
N CYS A 63 8.86 -5.29 -6.06
CA CYS A 63 10.04 -5.17 -5.23
C CYS A 63 10.45 -6.52 -4.68
N THR A 64 11.74 -6.75 -4.54
CA THR A 64 12.28 -8.00 -4.02
C THR A 64 12.79 -7.77 -2.62
N ILE A 65 12.22 -8.50 -1.67
CA ILE A 65 12.65 -8.48 -0.26
C ILE A 65 13.53 -9.70 -0.02
N LYS A 66 14.70 -9.49 0.58
CA LYS A 66 15.57 -10.56 1.05
C LYS A 66 15.65 -10.52 2.57
N MET A 67 15.43 -11.68 3.20
CA MET A 67 15.62 -11.89 4.62
C MET A 67 16.79 -12.85 4.81
N TYR A 68 17.70 -12.52 5.70
CA TYR A 68 18.92 -13.28 5.94
C TYR A 68 19.43 -13.05 7.36
N GLN A 69 20.32 -13.92 7.83
CA GLN A 69 20.99 -13.77 9.12
C GLN A 69 22.51 -13.84 8.90
N GLN A 70 23.27 -12.89 9.46
CA GLN A 70 24.72 -12.77 9.19
C GLN A 70 25.53 -14.05 9.48
N ASN A 71 25.08 -14.89 10.41
CA ASN A 71 25.76 -16.12 10.83
C ASN A 71 25.07 -17.41 10.33
N SER A 72 24.19 -17.31 9.34
CA SER A 72 23.47 -18.46 8.78
C SER A 72 23.52 -18.43 7.25
N PRO A 73 23.66 -19.59 6.57
CA PRO A 73 23.50 -19.67 5.13
C PRO A 73 22.04 -19.51 4.67
N ALA A 74 21.09 -19.44 5.61
CA ALA A 74 19.66 -19.34 5.34
C ALA A 74 19.29 -17.98 4.74
N ILE A 75 18.70 -18.00 3.54
CA ILE A 75 18.17 -16.82 2.85
C ILE A 75 16.74 -17.12 2.42
N ILE A 76 15.85 -16.14 2.60
CA ILE A 76 14.52 -16.15 2.00
C ILE A 76 14.39 -14.93 1.10
N THR A 77 14.08 -15.14 -0.17
CA THR A 77 13.79 -14.07 -1.13
C THR A 77 12.29 -14.08 -1.46
N MET A 78 11.66 -12.91 -1.40
CA MET A 78 10.25 -12.74 -1.73
C MET A 78 10.10 -11.64 -2.79
N PRO A 79 9.76 -11.99 -4.04
CA PRO A 79 9.31 -11.01 -5.01
C PRO A 79 7.87 -10.59 -4.67
N LEU A 80 7.69 -9.33 -4.30
CA LEU A 80 6.39 -8.70 -4.12
C LEU A 80 5.96 -8.04 -5.43
N ILE A 81 4.97 -8.63 -6.09
CA ILE A 81 4.45 -8.12 -7.36
C ILE A 81 3.00 -7.70 -7.15
N ARG A 82 2.65 -6.53 -7.67
CA ARG A 82 1.27 -6.04 -7.61
C ARG A 82 0.33 -7.00 -8.34
N GLY A 83 -0.72 -7.45 -7.64
CA GLY A 83 -1.73 -8.36 -8.19
C GLY A 83 -1.32 -9.84 -8.18
N MET A 84 -0.25 -10.21 -7.47
CA MET A 84 0.16 -11.61 -7.36
C MET A 84 -0.97 -12.48 -6.81
N ALA A 85 -1.28 -13.58 -7.50
CA ALA A 85 -2.22 -14.60 -7.04
C ALA A 85 -1.60 -15.51 -5.97
N TYR A 86 -0.28 -15.64 -5.97
CA TYR A 86 0.51 -16.41 -5.02
C TYR A 86 1.50 -15.48 -4.33
N ALA A 87 1.68 -15.66 -3.02
CA ALA A 87 2.86 -15.18 -2.34
C ALA A 87 4.01 -16.17 -2.61
N THR A 88 5.07 -15.68 -3.25
CA THR A 88 6.23 -16.49 -3.63
C THR A 88 7.37 -16.30 -2.64
N PHE A 89 7.96 -17.41 -2.18
CA PHE A 89 9.08 -17.42 -1.25
C PHE A 89 10.16 -18.37 -1.76
N GLU A 90 11.31 -17.84 -2.11
CA GLU A 90 12.46 -18.61 -2.53
C GLU A 90 13.35 -18.86 -1.31
N PHE A 91 13.41 -20.11 -0.87
CA PHE A 91 14.27 -20.54 0.24
C PHE A 91 15.60 -21.02 -0.31
N VAL A 92 16.69 -20.65 0.38
CA VAL A 92 18.05 -21.17 0.14
C VAL A 92 18.62 -21.58 1.48
N SER A 93 18.92 -22.88 1.63
CA SER A 93 19.50 -23.46 2.86
C SER A 93 18.76 -23.05 4.14
N ALA A 94 17.42 -22.99 4.10
CA ALA A 94 16.59 -22.45 5.17
C ALA A 94 15.44 -23.39 5.49
N THR A 95 15.15 -23.62 6.77
CA THR A 95 14.06 -24.50 7.21
C THR A 95 12.75 -23.72 7.25
N PRO A 96 11.77 -23.99 6.36
CA PRO A 96 10.54 -23.18 6.28
C PRO A 96 9.73 -23.28 7.56
N ARG A 97 9.22 -22.14 8.01
CA ARG A 97 8.33 -22.06 9.16
C ARG A 97 7.12 -21.20 8.81
N ILE A 98 5.96 -21.82 8.82
CA ILE A 98 4.68 -21.18 8.56
C ILE A 98 3.92 -21.14 9.89
N SER A 99 3.43 -19.98 10.28
CA SER A 99 2.65 -19.84 11.51
C SER A 99 1.37 -19.05 11.24
N THR A 100 0.34 -19.35 12.01
CA THR A 100 -0.95 -18.67 11.92
C THR A 100 -1.47 -18.37 13.32
N ILE A 101 -2.30 -17.34 13.45
CA ILE A 101 -3.02 -17.06 14.69
C ILE A 101 -4.34 -17.86 14.80
N HIS A 102 -4.76 -18.48 13.70
CA HIS A 102 -5.97 -19.29 13.60
C HIS A 102 -5.61 -20.76 13.85
N SER A 103 -6.49 -21.52 14.49
CA SER A 103 -6.23 -22.95 14.69
C SER A 103 -6.34 -23.69 13.36
N MET A 104 -5.36 -24.54 13.08
CA MET A 104 -5.37 -25.38 11.88
C MET A 104 -6.21 -26.62 12.15
N LEU A 105 -7.28 -26.78 11.36
CA LEU A 105 -8.21 -27.90 11.51
C LEU A 105 -7.65 -29.15 10.84
N THR A 106 -7.26 -29.03 9.57
CA THR A 106 -6.72 -30.14 8.80
C THR A 106 -5.72 -29.66 7.76
N VAL A 107 -4.76 -30.52 7.47
CA VAL A 107 -3.80 -30.37 6.39
C VAL A 107 -3.91 -31.61 5.50
N ASN A 108 -4.39 -31.44 4.26
CA ASN A 108 -4.70 -32.56 3.37
C ASN A 108 -5.56 -33.65 4.07
N GLY A 109 -6.51 -33.24 4.91
CA GLY A 109 -7.39 -34.14 5.67
C GLY A 109 -6.78 -34.78 6.93
N ARG A 110 -5.55 -34.42 7.32
CA ARG A 110 -4.90 -34.90 8.57
C ARG A 110 -4.84 -33.81 9.63
N VAL A 111 -4.85 -34.19 10.91
CA VAL A 111 -4.90 -33.23 12.05
C VAL A 111 -3.54 -32.96 12.70
N SER A 112 -2.56 -33.87 12.58
CA SER A 112 -1.17 -33.64 13.04
C SER A 112 -0.21 -34.63 12.38
N GLY A 113 1.08 -34.32 12.41
CA GLY A 113 2.16 -35.25 12.08
C GLY A 113 3.12 -34.73 11.01
N ASN A 114 3.91 -35.65 10.44
CA ASN A 114 4.80 -35.33 9.33
C ASN A 114 4.10 -35.60 8.00
N MET A 115 4.26 -34.67 7.06
CA MET A 115 3.75 -34.82 5.69
C MET A 115 4.81 -34.42 4.69
N THR A 116 5.01 -35.28 3.70
CA THR A 116 5.90 -35.04 2.57
C THR A 116 5.08 -34.88 1.30
N GLY A 117 5.42 -33.87 0.50
CA GLY A 117 4.83 -33.69 -0.82
C GLY A 117 5.06 -32.30 -1.39
N LYS A 118 4.45 -32.04 -2.55
CA LYS A 118 4.49 -30.74 -3.23
C LYS A 118 3.29 -29.84 -2.99
N ARG A 119 2.19 -30.37 -2.46
CA ARG A 119 0.93 -29.63 -2.28
C ARG A 119 0.35 -29.87 -0.90
N PHE A 120 0.05 -28.80 -0.19
CA PHE A 120 -0.55 -28.82 1.14
C PHE A 120 -1.78 -27.92 1.17
N GLU A 121 -2.93 -28.51 1.44
CA GLU A 121 -4.21 -27.82 1.61
C GLU A 121 -4.50 -27.66 3.10
N ILE A 122 -4.45 -26.42 3.55
CA ILE A 122 -4.47 -26.00 4.95
C ILE A 122 -5.84 -25.40 5.24
N ALA A 123 -6.66 -26.09 6.03
CA ALA A 123 -7.96 -25.58 6.48
C ALA A 123 -7.84 -24.98 7.88
N LEU A 124 -8.32 -23.75 8.03
CA LEU A 124 -8.28 -22.97 9.28
C LEU A 124 -9.67 -22.89 9.93
N ASN A 125 -9.71 -22.63 11.24
CA ASN A 125 -10.95 -22.50 12.02
C ASN A 125 -11.81 -21.27 11.70
N ASN A 126 -11.31 -20.35 10.87
CA ASN A 126 -12.01 -19.17 10.37
C ASN A 126 -12.66 -19.41 8.98
N ASN A 127 -12.87 -20.67 8.59
CA ASN A 127 -13.38 -21.10 7.28
C ASN A 127 -12.50 -20.73 6.08
N GLN A 128 -11.24 -20.34 6.31
CA GLN A 128 -10.29 -20.12 5.21
C GLN A 128 -9.54 -21.39 4.88
N THR A 129 -9.32 -21.61 3.58
CA THR A 129 -8.46 -22.67 3.08
C THR A 129 -7.30 -22.05 2.30
N TRP A 130 -6.09 -22.51 2.57
CA TRP A 130 -4.86 -22.06 1.93
C TRP A 130 -4.17 -23.22 1.23
N LEU A 131 -3.55 -22.94 0.10
CA LEU A 131 -2.81 -23.90 -0.71
C LEU A 131 -1.33 -23.49 -0.72
N LEU A 132 -0.48 -24.37 -0.22
CA LEU A 132 0.97 -24.25 -0.28
C LEU A 132 1.50 -25.22 -1.33
N TYR A 133 2.34 -24.72 -2.22
CA TYR A 133 2.99 -25.49 -3.28
C TYR A 133 4.50 -25.40 -3.14
N ALA A 134 5.19 -26.54 -3.21
CA ALA A 134 6.63 -26.61 -3.36
C ALA A 134 6.96 -26.90 -4.83
N ILE A 135 7.72 -26.02 -5.47
CA ILE A 135 7.91 -26.05 -6.93
C ILE A 135 8.98 -27.08 -7.31
N ASP A 136 10.18 -26.94 -6.74
CA ASP A 136 11.36 -27.65 -7.20
C ASP A 136 11.31 -29.13 -6.77
N SER A 137 11.22 -29.36 -5.46
CA SER A 137 11.22 -30.69 -4.85
C SER A 137 10.11 -30.87 -3.80
N ASP A 138 9.87 -32.11 -3.41
CA ASP A 138 8.99 -32.43 -2.28
C ASP A 138 9.61 -31.89 -0.99
N ILE A 139 8.78 -31.30 -0.13
CA ILE A 139 9.20 -30.84 1.19
C ILE A 139 8.52 -31.68 2.26
N THR A 140 9.20 -31.90 3.38
CA THR A 140 8.60 -32.55 4.54
C THR A 140 8.34 -31.53 5.64
N LEU A 141 7.07 -31.34 5.97
CA LEU A 141 6.62 -30.42 7.01
C LEU A 141 6.04 -31.22 8.18
N ASN A 142 6.50 -30.91 9.38
CA ASN A 142 5.80 -31.25 10.61
C ASN A 142 4.73 -30.18 10.85
N PHE A 143 3.49 -30.59 11.07
CA PHE A 143 2.42 -29.67 11.40
C PHE A 143 1.79 -30.01 12.75
N ASN A 144 1.62 -28.96 13.55
CA ASN A 144 0.93 -28.97 14.84
C ASN A 144 -0.27 -28.01 14.77
N GLU A 145 -0.94 -27.73 15.89
CA GLU A 145 -2.17 -26.91 15.88
C GLU A 145 -2.04 -25.53 15.22
N ASN A 146 -0.87 -24.86 15.32
CA ASN A 146 -0.72 -23.46 14.91
C ASN A 146 0.49 -23.18 14.00
N GLN A 147 1.33 -24.17 13.72
CA GLN A 147 2.57 -24.01 12.93
C GLN A 147 2.87 -25.21 12.03
N PHE A 148 3.43 -24.91 10.86
CA PHE A 148 4.21 -25.83 10.04
C PHE A 148 5.68 -25.52 10.19
N VAL A 149 6.47 -26.55 10.40
CA VAL A 149 7.92 -26.43 10.49
C VAL A 149 8.53 -27.51 9.61
N GLY A 150 9.41 -27.10 8.69
CA GLY A 150 10.23 -28.05 7.94
C GLY A 150 11.07 -28.89 8.89
N ILE A 151 11.28 -30.16 8.54
CA ILE A 151 12.17 -31.02 9.34
C ILE A 151 13.65 -30.80 9.02
N GLU A 152 13.93 -30.17 7.86
CA GLU A 152 15.28 -29.92 7.36
C GLU A 152 15.34 -28.61 6.54
N PRO A 153 16.52 -28.01 6.38
CA PRO A 153 16.70 -26.85 5.51
C PRO A 153 16.46 -27.20 4.04
N VAL A 154 15.73 -26.34 3.33
CA VAL A 154 15.40 -26.55 1.92
C VAL A 154 15.98 -25.45 1.05
N THR A 155 16.27 -25.81 -0.20
CA THR A 155 16.50 -24.86 -1.30
C THR A 155 15.41 -25.11 -2.33
N ASN A 156 14.33 -24.33 -2.24
CA ASN A 156 13.10 -24.56 -3.00
C ASN A 156 12.26 -23.28 -3.06
N VAL A 157 11.46 -23.12 -4.09
CA VAL A 157 10.44 -22.08 -4.17
C VAL A 157 9.11 -22.58 -3.60
N LEU A 158 8.55 -21.81 -2.66
CA LEU A 158 7.24 -22.05 -2.06
C LEU A 158 6.24 -21.00 -2.53
N HIS A 159 5.13 -21.44 -3.12
CA HIS A 159 4.00 -20.59 -3.46
C HIS A 159 2.86 -20.81 -2.48
N LEU A 160 2.31 -19.72 -1.95
CA LEU A 160 1.20 -19.76 -1.01
C LEU A 160 0.04 -18.93 -1.57
N ALA A 161 -1.12 -19.54 -1.73
CA ALA A 161 -2.33 -18.88 -2.18
C ALA A 161 -3.50 -19.19 -1.26
N LYS A 162 -4.45 -18.24 -1.18
CA LYS A 162 -5.74 -18.52 -0.56
C LYS A 162 -6.66 -19.16 -1.60
N LYS A 163 -7.32 -20.24 -1.22
CA LYS A 163 -8.37 -20.88 -2.01
C LYS A 163 -9.67 -20.08 -1.86
N GLN A 164 -10.22 -19.62 -2.97
CA GLN A 164 -11.55 -19.03 -3.01
C GLN A 164 -12.62 -20.10 -2.81
N ALA A 165 -13.83 -19.71 -2.37
CA ALA A 165 -14.92 -20.63 -2.06
C ALA A 165 -15.44 -21.41 -3.29
N GLU A 166 -15.13 -20.95 -4.50
CA GLU A 166 -15.54 -21.58 -5.75
C GLU A 166 -14.94 -22.98 -5.92
N ALA A 167 -15.75 -23.93 -6.40
CA ALA A 167 -15.33 -25.32 -6.58
C ALA A 167 -14.17 -25.48 -7.58
N SER A 168 -14.06 -24.59 -8.57
CA SER A 168 -12.99 -24.56 -9.57
C SER A 168 -11.68 -23.95 -9.05
N ALA A 169 -11.69 -23.24 -7.92
CA ALA A 169 -10.55 -22.43 -7.46
C ALA A 169 -9.27 -23.27 -7.28
N SER A 170 -9.39 -24.47 -6.71
CA SER A 170 -8.25 -25.38 -6.58
C SER A 170 -7.69 -25.78 -7.94
N ALA A 171 -8.53 -26.14 -8.91
CA ALA A 171 -8.07 -26.56 -10.23
C ALA A 171 -7.35 -25.43 -10.99
N VAL A 172 -7.83 -24.19 -10.86
CA VAL A 172 -7.19 -23.01 -11.47
C VAL A 172 -5.83 -22.75 -10.82
N LEU A 173 -5.74 -22.83 -9.49
CA LEU A 173 -4.48 -22.63 -8.77
C LEU A 173 -3.48 -23.77 -9.07
N ASP A 174 -3.97 -25.02 -9.05
CA ASP A 174 -3.20 -26.22 -9.36
C ASP A 174 -2.70 -26.25 -10.82
N ALA A 175 -3.33 -25.53 -11.75
CA ALA A 175 -2.87 -25.43 -13.15
C ALA A 175 -1.75 -24.40 -13.35
N GLN A 176 -1.67 -23.37 -12.49
CA GLN A 176 -0.84 -22.18 -12.71
C GLN A 176 0.27 -22.01 -11.67
N TYR A 177 0.35 -22.87 -10.66
CA TYR A 177 1.33 -22.75 -9.57
C TYR A 177 2.79 -22.75 -10.04
N TRP A 178 3.11 -23.31 -11.22
CA TRP A 178 4.48 -23.35 -11.77
C TRP A 178 4.87 -22.10 -12.57
N ALA A 179 3.91 -21.27 -12.98
CA ALA A 179 4.13 -20.19 -13.97
C ALA A 179 4.61 -18.86 -13.34
N ALA A 180 4.46 -18.68 -12.03
CA ALA A 180 4.83 -17.44 -11.34
C ALA A 180 6.34 -17.30 -11.04
N THR A 181 7.15 -18.27 -11.47
CA THR A 181 8.60 -18.30 -11.23
C THR A 181 9.37 -17.67 -12.38
N ARG A 182 9.86 -16.44 -12.13
CA ARG A 182 10.94 -15.68 -12.81
C ARG A 182 10.50 -14.61 -13.84
N PRO A 183 10.79 -13.32 -13.59
CA PRO A 183 11.00 -12.36 -14.67
C PRO A 183 12.23 -12.81 -15.48
N ASN A 184 12.07 -13.00 -16.78
CA ASN A 184 13.17 -13.35 -17.68
C ASN A 184 14.11 -12.14 -17.82
N THR A 185 15.30 -12.20 -17.22
CA THR A 185 16.34 -11.15 -17.36
C THR A 185 17.22 -11.34 -18.61
N ASN A 186 16.92 -12.29 -19.50
CA ASN A 186 17.74 -12.52 -20.70
C ASN A 186 16.91 -12.27 -21.96
N GLY A 187 17.24 -11.19 -22.66
CA GLY A 187 16.68 -10.87 -23.97
C GLY A 187 17.08 -11.89 -25.03
N SER A 188 16.10 -12.43 -25.74
CA SER A 188 16.17 -12.81 -27.15
C SER A 188 14.77 -13.08 -27.69
N ASP A 189 14.52 -12.57 -28.90
CA ASP A 189 13.26 -12.64 -29.64
C ASP A 189 12.80 -14.08 -29.90
N GLY A 190 11.48 -14.31 -29.77
CA GLY A 190 10.84 -15.57 -30.10
C GLY A 190 9.33 -15.40 -30.25
N ASN A 191 8.88 -15.18 -31.48
CA ASN A 191 7.50 -15.06 -31.90
C ASN A 191 6.67 -16.32 -31.59
N MET A 192 5.54 -16.20 -30.89
CA MET A 192 4.44 -17.18 -31.00
C MET A 192 3.07 -16.54 -30.80
N SER A 193 2.37 -16.38 -31.92
CA SER A 193 0.93 -16.10 -32.03
C SER A 193 0.13 -17.35 -31.65
N THR A 194 -0.86 -17.24 -30.76
CA THR A 194 -2.13 -17.99 -30.83
C THR A 194 -3.24 -17.26 -30.05
N THR A 195 -4.15 -16.63 -30.81
CA THR A 195 -5.62 -16.59 -30.65
C THR A 195 -6.29 -16.65 -29.25
N LYS A 196 -7.02 -15.55 -28.95
CA LYS A 196 -8.14 -15.32 -27.99
C LYS A 196 -9.01 -16.56 -27.62
N PRO A 197 -9.57 -16.64 -26.39
CA PRO A 197 -10.63 -15.73 -25.95
C PRO A 197 -10.38 -15.05 -24.59
N GLU A 198 -10.82 -13.79 -24.48
CA GLU A 198 -10.88 -13.02 -23.24
C GLU A 198 -11.99 -13.54 -22.32
N PRO A 199 -11.71 -13.81 -21.04
CA PRO A 199 -12.70 -13.79 -19.98
C PRO A 199 -12.74 -12.39 -19.34
N SER A 200 -13.92 -11.78 -19.37
CA SER A 200 -14.25 -10.59 -18.59
C SER A 200 -14.50 -10.99 -17.15
N PHE A 201 -13.79 -10.37 -16.21
CA PHE A 201 -14.08 -10.44 -14.77
C PHE A 201 -14.01 -9.03 -14.17
N SER A 202 -15.13 -8.62 -13.58
CA SER A 202 -15.34 -7.35 -12.90
C SER A 202 -15.02 -7.49 -11.40
N ILE A 203 -14.35 -6.49 -10.84
CA ILE A 203 -14.25 -6.31 -9.37
C ILE A 203 -14.68 -4.89 -9.05
N ALA A 204 -15.66 -4.80 -8.14
CA ALA A 204 -16.34 -3.60 -7.72
C ALA A 204 -15.41 -2.59 -7.04
N SER A 205 -15.49 -1.35 -7.51
CA SER A 205 -14.93 -0.16 -6.87
C SER A 205 -15.91 0.37 -5.82
N SER A 206 -15.40 0.83 -4.68
CA SER A 206 -16.20 1.57 -3.70
C SER A 206 -16.52 2.96 -4.26
N SER A 207 -17.76 3.17 -4.72
CA SER A 207 -18.26 4.47 -5.17
C SER A 207 -18.84 5.28 -4.02
N SER A 208 -18.67 6.60 -4.07
CA SER A 208 -19.42 7.55 -3.25
C SER A 208 -20.40 8.27 -4.17
N THR A 209 -21.66 7.86 -4.18
CA THR A 209 -22.74 8.53 -4.92
C THR A 209 -22.92 9.96 -4.42
N VAL A 210 -22.86 10.96 -5.31
CA VAL A 210 -23.26 12.33 -5.01
C VAL A 210 -24.73 12.42 -5.35
N ASP A 211 -25.59 12.48 -4.33
CA ASP A 211 -26.98 12.88 -4.55
C ASP A 211 -26.97 14.34 -5.04
N ASN A 212 -27.54 14.58 -6.22
CA ASN A 212 -27.76 15.92 -6.77
C ASN A 212 -28.65 16.70 -5.78
N VAL A 213 -28.07 17.69 -5.08
CA VAL A 213 -28.83 18.62 -4.25
C VAL A 213 -28.62 20.02 -4.81
N ASP A 214 -29.74 20.65 -5.17
CA ASP A 214 -29.87 21.97 -5.78
C ASP A 214 -28.86 22.99 -5.24
N ALA A 215 -27.92 23.38 -6.09
CA ALA A 215 -26.84 24.32 -5.77
C ALA A 215 -27.28 25.80 -5.86
N GLU A 216 -28.51 26.10 -5.44
CA GLU A 216 -29.07 27.46 -5.40
C GLU A 216 -29.55 27.89 -4.00
N CYS A 217 -28.78 27.56 -2.96
CA CYS A 217 -29.05 28.10 -1.61
C CYS A 217 -27.84 28.89 -1.07
N GLU A 218 -28.07 30.09 -0.55
CA GLU A 218 -27.06 31.08 -0.13
C GLU A 218 -26.12 30.64 1.02
N ARG A 219 -26.32 29.46 1.59
CA ARG A 219 -25.42 28.88 2.61
C ARG A 219 -24.32 28.08 1.91
N GLN A 220 -23.06 28.40 2.18
CA GLN A 220 -21.92 27.69 1.61
C GLN A 220 -21.90 26.24 2.13
N ILE A 221 -22.34 25.29 1.31
CA ILE A 221 -22.40 23.87 1.66
C ILE A 221 -20.99 23.29 1.51
N SER A 222 -20.34 22.96 2.62
CA SER A 222 -19.07 22.23 2.64
C SER A 222 -19.32 20.78 3.02
N ILE A 223 -18.69 19.85 2.30
CA ILE A 223 -18.84 18.41 2.53
C ILE A 223 -17.61 17.91 3.27
N TYR A 224 -17.80 17.06 4.27
CA TYR A 224 -16.69 16.40 4.95
C TYR A 224 -16.58 14.95 4.49
N SER A 225 -15.34 14.49 4.29
CA SER A 225 -15.10 13.06 4.13
C SER A 225 -15.31 12.34 5.46
N PRO A 226 -15.48 11.01 5.43
CA PRO A 226 -15.23 10.17 6.58
C PRO A 226 -13.83 10.41 7.16
N VAL A 227 -13.68 10.10 8.45
CA VAL A 227 -12.38 10.13 9.11
C VAL A 227 -11.53 8.97 8.61
N PHE A 228 -10.26 9.24 8.34
CA PHE A 228 -9.27 8.24 8.01
C PHE A 228 -8.03 8.42 8.90
N TYR A 229 -7.25 7.35 9.03
CA TYR A 229 -6.10 7.29 9.93
C TYR A 229 -4.83 6.99 9.14
N SER A 230 -3.67 7.46 9.62
CA SER A 230 -2.39 7.08 9.03
C SER A 230 -1.99 5.64 9.35
N SER A 231 -2.37 5.15 10.53
CA SER A 231 -2.21 3.78 11.02
C SER A 231 -3.20 3.54 12.17
N PRO A 232 -3.35 2.30 12.70
CA PRO A 232 -4.25 2.03 13.84
C PRO A 232 -3.99 2.93 15.07
N ASN A 233 -2.74 3.32 15.29
CA ASN A 233 -2.32 4.21 16.37
C ASN A 233 -1.80 5.56 15.84
N GLY A 234 -2.25 5.97 14.66
CA GLY A 234 -1.73 7.10 13.91
C GLY A 234 -2.55 8.38 14.00
N TYR A 235 -2.23 9.36 13.16
CA TYR A 235 -2.96 10.63 13.06
C TYR A 235 -4.39 10.39 12.60
N LYS A 236 -5.35 11.07 13.24
CA LYS A 236 -6.75 11.11 12.84
C LYS A 236 -6.97 12.30 11.91
N MET A 237 -7.53 12.05 10.73
CA MET A 237 -7.59 13.04 9.64
C MET A 237 -8.92 12.95 8.90
N ARG A 238 -9.32 14.03 8.21
CA ARG A 238 -10.43 14.04 7.25
C ARG A 238 -10.22 15.12 6.20
N LEU A 239 -11.05 15.11 5.15
CA LEU A 239 -11.08 16.13 4.12
C LEU A 239 -12.32 17.01 4.26
N ARG A 240 -12.22 18.24 3.77
CA ARG A 240 -13.32 19.19 3.61
C ARG A 240 -13.33 19.71 2.17
N LEU A 241 -14.43 19.47 1.48
CA LEU A 241 -14.65 19.83 0.08
C LEU A 241 -15.65 20.97 -0.02
N TYR A 242 -15.36 21.94 -0.88
CA TYR A 242 -16.30 22.96 -1.31
C TYR A 242 -16.49 22.87 -2.82
N LEU A 243 -17.65 22.35 -3.23
CA LEU A 243 -18.00 22.16 -4.64
C LEU A 243 -18.07 23.50 -5.40
N ALA A 244 -18.50 24.57 -4.75
CA ALA A 244 -18.55 25.92 -5.33
C ALA A 244 -17.40 26.83 -4.86
N GLY A 245 -16.32 26.24 -4.34
CA GLY A 245 -15.13 26.95 -3.89
C GLY A 245 -15.28 27.67 -2.54
N ASP A 246 -14.15 28.14 -2.02
CA ASP A 246 -14.03 28.83 -0.74
C ASP A 246 -13.17 30.11 -0.87
N GLY A 247 -13.49 31.13 -0.07
CA GLY A 247 -12.78 32.41 -0.05
C GLY A 247 -12.68 33.07 -1.43
N ASN A 248 -11.45 33.40 -1.85
CA ASN A 248 -11.16 34.04 -3.14
C ASN A 248 -11.32 33.11 -4.37
N ALA A 249 -11.60 31.83 -4.15
CA ALA A 249 -11.82 30.82 -5.18
C ALA A 249 -13.31 30.46 -5.34
N ARG A 250 -14.20 31.16 -4.62
CA ARG A 250 -15.65 30.98 -4.66
C ARG A 250 -16.18 31.18 -6.09
N ARG A 251 -17.11 30.30 -6.49
CA ARG A 251 -17.79 30.22 -7.80
C ARG A 251 -16.86 30.06 -9.01
N THR A 252 -15.55 29.94 -8.81
CA THR A 252 -14.56 29.85 -9.89
C THR A 252 -13.80 28.53 -9.86
N TYR A 253 -13.50 28.01 -8.66
CA TYR A 253 -12.84 26.72 -8.46
C TYR A 253 -13.61 25.85 -7.46
N MET A 254 -13.36 24.55 -7.52
CA MET A 254 -13.60 23.60 -6.44
C MET A 254 -12.42 23.68 -5.47
N SER A 255 -12.70 23.80 -4.17
CA SER A 255 -11.67 23.89 -3.13
C SER A 255 -11.63 22.64 -2.29
N LEU A 256 -10.42 22.13 -2.00
CA LEU A 256 -10.23 20.92 -1.21
C LEU A 256 -9.24 21.18 -0.07
N PHE A 257 -9.66 20.83 1.14
CA PHE A 257 -8.90 21.07 2.36
C PHE A 257 -8.70 19.79 3.16
N PHE A 258 -7.55 19.72 3.82
CA PHE A 258 -7.21 18.71 4.81
C PHE A 258 -7.54 19.24 6.22
N VAL A 259 -8.00 18.34 7.08
CA VAL A 259 -8.32 18.65 8.47
C VAL A 259 -7.65 17.61 9.36
N LEU A 260 -6.73 18.09 10.19
CA LEU A 260 -6.17 17.31 11.29
C LEU A 260 -7.17 17.29 12.45
N MET A 261 -7.43 16.10 13.00
CA MET A 261 -8.39 15.89 14.09
C MET A 261 -7.69 15.37 15.33
N ARG A 262 -8.30 15.62 16.50
CA ARG A 262 -7.80 15.07 17.77
C ARG A 262 -7.92 13.55 17.77
N GLY A 263 -6.78 12.88 17.86
CA GLY A 263 -6.64 11.44 17.99
C GLY A 263 -6.45 11.01 19.44
N GLU A 264 -6.73 9.73 19.72
CA GLU A 264 -6.47 9.11 21.01
C GLU A 264 -4.97 9.01 21.32
N TYR A 265 -4.16 8.86 20.27
CA TYR A 265 -2.71 8.65 20.34
C TYR A 265 -1.90 9.93 20.12
N ASP A 266 -2.52 11.12 20.14
CA ASP A 266 -1.83 12.40 19.92
C ASP A 266 -0.70 12.68 20.92
N ALA A 267 -0.66 11.99 22.06
CA ALA A 267 0.41 12.11 23.04
C ALA A 267 1.75 11.50 22.60
N VAL A 268 1.73 10.52 21.69
CA VAL A 268 2.92 9.78 21.22
C VAL A 268 3.28 10.11 19.76
N LEU A 269 2.49 10.95 19.10
CA LEU A 269 2.69 11.37 17.71
C LEU A 269 3.51 12.66 17.64
N GLN A 270 4.17 12.87 16.50
CA GLN A 270 5.01 14.03 16.24
C GLN A 270 4.17 15.25 15.86
N PHE A 271 4.38 16.37 16.54
CA PHE A 271 3.78 17.65 16.19
C PHE A 271 4.83 18.76 16.16
N PRO A 272 4.68 19.78 15.31
CA PRO A 272 3.58 19.99 14.35
C PRO A 272 3.58 19.00 13.19
N PHE A 273 2.40 18.71 12.64
CA PHE A 273 2.22 17.81 11.51
C PHE A 273 2.93 18.40 10.27
N ASN A 274 3.94 17.71 9.76
CA ASN A 274 4.82 18.21 8.69
C ASN A 274 5.01 17.18 7.56
N TYR A 275 3.96 16.43 7.24
CA TYR A 275 4.00 15.44 6.16
C TYR A 275 3.38 16.01 4.89
N LYS A 276 4.00 15.77 3.73
CA LYS A 276 3.48 16.25 2.44
C LYS A 276 2.12 15.62 2.18
N ILE A 277 1.13 16.45 1.85
CA ILE A 277 -0.23 16.01 1.54
C ILE A 277 -0.45 16.18 0.04
N THR A 278 -0.93 15.13 -0.61
CA THR A 278 -1.26 15.13 -2.04
C THR A 278 -2.73 14.80 -2.22
N PHE A 279 -3.43 15.67 -2.93
CA PHE A 279 -4.81 15.47 -3.36
C PHE A 279 -4.85 15.03 -4.82
N CYS A 280 -5.81 14.18 -5.13
CA CYS A 280 -6.02 13.63 -6.45
C CYS A 280 -7.52 13.54 -6.73
N LEU A 281 -7.97 14.21 -7.78
CA LEU A 281 -9.28 14.02 -8.39
C LEU A 281 -9.13 13.01 -9.53
N LEU A 282 -9.85 11.89 -9.43
CA LEU A 282 -9.64 10.80 -10.38
C LEU A 282 -10.38 11.05 -11.71
N ASP A 283 -9.66 10.95 -12.83
CA ASP A 283 -10.23 10.69 -14.15
C ASP A 283 -10.81 9.27 -14.21
N GLN A 284 -12.08 9.16 -14.59
CA GLN A 284 -12.85 7.92 -14.66
C GLN A 284 -12.85 7.29 -16.06
N THR A 285 -12.15 7.89 -17.03
CA THR A 285 -11.93 7.37 -18.39
C THR A 285 -10.74 6.39 -18.44
N SER A 286 -10.58 5.71 -19.57
CA SER A 286 -9.39 4.90 -19.86
C SER A 286 -8.09 5.71 -19.95
N GLN A 287 -8.16 7.05 -20.03
CA GLN A 287 -6.99 7.91 -20.18
C GLN A 287 -6.25 8.19 -18.86
N GLN A 288 -6.91 7.96 -17.72
CA GLN A 288 -6.30 8.11 -16.37
C GLN A 288 -5.55 9.45 -16.16
N ARG A 289 -6.07 10.56 -16.72
CA ARG A 289 -5.48 11.91 -16.56
C ARG A 289 -5.99 12.58 -15.30
N HIS A 290 -5.65 12.01 -14.15
CA HIS A 290 -6.10 12.50 -12.85
C HIS A 290 -5.53 13.91 -12.56
N ILE A 291 -6.32 14.77 -11.90
CA ILE A 291 -5.85 16.10 -11.48
C ILE A 291 -5.24 15.98 -10.10
N ILE A 292 -3.96 16.34 -9.99
CA ILE A 292 -3.19 16.13 -8.77
C ILE A 292 -2.49 17.40 -8.37
N ASP A 293 -2.63 17.74 -7.10
CA ASP A 293 -1.96 18.87 -6.50
C ASP A 293 -1.55 18.52 -5.07
N SER A 294 -0.45 19.09 -4.61
CA SER A 294 0.14 18.75 -3.32
C SER A 294 0.66 19.99 -2.62
N PHE A 295 0.62 19.96 -1.30
CA PHE A 295 1.19 21.02 -0.49
C PHE A 295 1.93 20.43 0.71
N ARG A 296 2.95 21.17 1.18
CA ARG A 296 3.56 20.89 2.48
C ARG A 296 2.86 21.73 3.54
N PRO A 297 2.46 21.14 4.68
CA PRO A 297 1.97 21.86 5.84
C PRO A 297 2.91 23.00 6.26
N ASP A 298 2.35 24.17 6.56
CA ASP A 298 3.10 25.24 7.24
C ASP A 298 3.13 24.94 8.73
N VAL A 299 4.30 24.56 9.26
CA VAL A 299 4.50 24.24 10.68
C VAL A 299 4.20 25.40 11.62
N LYS A 300 4.14 26.65 11.13
CA LYS A 300 3.74 27.82 11.93
C LYS A 300 2.23 27.97 12.03
N SER A 301 1.47 27.35 11.13
CA SER A 301 0.02 27.44 11.10
C SER A 301 -0.62 26.61 12.21
N ASN A 302 -1.65 27.18 12.85
CA ASN A 302 -2.48 26.50 13.84
C ASN A 302 -3.21 25.27 13.27
N SER A 303 -3.36 25.18 11.93
CA SER A 303 -3.97 24.03 11.26
C SER A 303 -3.23 22.71 11.49
N PHE A 304 -1.92 22.77 11.74
CA PHE A 304 -1.04 21.59 11.84
C PHE A 304 -0.41 21.42 13.21
N GLN A 305 -0.74 22.28 14.17
CA GLN A 305 -0.36 22.11 15.56
C GLN A 305 -1.07 20.91 16.19
N ARG A 306 -0.55 20.43 17.32
CA ARG A 306 -1.23 19.39 18.10
C ARG A 306 -2.68 19.80 18.40
N PRO A 307 -3.69 18.99 18.01
CA PRO A 307 -5.09 19.35 18.20
C PRO A 307 -5.44 19.60 19.66
N ARG A 308 -6.05 20.76 19.92
CA ARG A 308 -6.61 21.12 21.24
C ARG A 308 -8.14 20.96 21.29
N SER A 309 -8.78 21.10 20.14
CA SER A 309 -10.20 20.84 19.87
C SER A 309 -10.36 19.58 19.03
N ASP A 310 -11.59 19.11 18.82
CA ASP A 310 -11.87 17.91 18.00
C ASP A 310 -11.29 18.01 16.59
N MET A 311 -11.22 19.23 16.04
CA MET A 311 -10.74 19.53 14.70
C MET A 311 -9.88 20.79 14.74
N ASN A 312 -8.79 20.78 13.98
CA ASN A 312 -8.02 21.98 13.67
C ASN A 312 -8.68 22.76 12.51
N THR A 313 -8.19 23.99 12.29
CA THR A 313 -8.54 24.80 11.13
C THR A 313 -8.16 24.07 9.84
N ALA A 314 -9.11 23.91 8.92
CA ALA A 314 -8.88 23.26 7.63
C ALA A 314 -7.80 24.01 6.83
N SER A 315 -6.91 23.27 6.16
CA SER A 315 -5.86 23.84 5.32
C SER A 315 -5.64 22.98 4.08
N GLY A 316 -5.42 23.59 2.93
CA GLY A 316 -5.32 22.87 1.67
C GLY A 316 -5.26 23.83 0.49
N ILE A 317 -6.00 23.51 -0.57
CA ILE A 317 -5.84 24.13 -1.88
C ILE A 317 -7.17 24.79 -2.27
N PRO A 318 -7.30 26.12 -2.07
CA PRO A 318 -8.51 26.85 -2.45
C PRO A 318 -8.82 26.77 -3.96
N LYS A 319 -7.79 26.78 -4.81
CA LYS A 319 -7.92 26.71 -6.27
C LYS A 319 -7.54 25.33 -6.81
N PHE A 320 -8.17 24.26 -6.30
CA PHE A 320 -7.78 22.90 -6.65
C PHE A 320 -8.18 22.53 -8.08
N VAL A 321 -9.45 22.68 -8.46
CA VAL A 321 -9.92 22.40 -9.83
C VAL A 321 -10.81 23.54 -10.33
N PRO A 322 -10.56 24.11 -11.52
CA PRO A 322 -11.47 25.09 -12.13
C PRO A 322 -12.88 24.50 -12.30
N LEU A 323 -13.92 25.24 -11.91
CA LEU A 323 -15.30 24.78 -12.11
C LEU A 323 -15.66 24.64 -13.59
N THR A 324 -14.97 25.34 -14.47
CA THR A 324 -15.12 25.18 -15.92
C THR A 324 -14.78 23.76 -16.40
N ILE A 325 -13.89 23.05 -15.71
CA ILE A 325 -13.54 21.66 -16.02
C ILE A 325 -14.58 20.69 -15.46
N VAL A 326 -15.04 20.93 -14.23
CA VAL A 326 -15.98 20.03 -13.54
C VAL A 326 -17.41 20.17 -14.07
N LYS A 327 -17.80 21.37 -14.52
CA LYS A 327 -19.14 21.66 -15.08
C LYS A 327 -19.23 21.44 -16.58
N GLN A 328 -18.15 21.05 -17.24
CA GLN A 328 -18.18 20.75 -18.67
C GLN A 328 -19.03 19.50 -18.91
N ASP A 329 -19.87 19.54 -19.95
CA ASP A 329 -20.64 18.38 -20.40
C ASP A 329 -19.68 17.24 -20.77
N ASN A 330 -19.98 16.03 -20.30
CA ASN A 330 -19.16 14.83 -20.50
C ASN A 330 -17.71 14.97 -19.97
N ASN A 331 -17.52 15.69 -18.84
CA ASN A 331 -16.21 15.76 -18.21
C ASN A 331 -15.74 14.38 -17.71
N PRO A 332 -14.43 14.11 -17.73
CA PRO A 332 -13.91 12.79 -17.39
C PRO A 332 -13.88 12.51 -15.87
N TYR A 333 -14.14 13.50 -15.03
CA TYR A 333 -13.95 13.43 -13.57
C TYR A 333 -15.26 13.16 -12.81
N VAL A 334 -16.40 13.48 -13.40
CA VAL A 334 -17.74 13.25 -12.87
C VAL A 334 -18.51 12.39 -13.87
N ARG A 335 -18.89 11.19 -13.46
CA ARG A 335 -19.72 10.27 -14.24
C ARG A 335 -20.82 9.72 -13.36
N ASP A 336 -22.03 9.64 -13.89
CA ASP A 336 -23.22 9.16 -13.17
C ASP A 336 -23.45 9.90 -11.83
N ASP A 337 -23.18 11.21 -11.79
CA ASP A 337 -23.18 12.03 -10.56
C ASP A 337 -22.23 11.49 -9.47
N ILE A 338 -21.11 10.88 -9.85
CA ILE A 338 -20.10 10.36 -8.93
C ILE A 338 -18.76 11.03 -9.21
N MET A 339 -18.09 11.47 -8.14
CA MET A 339 -16.73 12.00 -8.17
C MET A 339 -15.86 11.21 -7.18
N PHE A 340 -14.64 10.88 -7.58
CA PHE A 340 -13.69 10.20 -6.70
C PHE A 340 -12.51 11.11 -6.34
N ILE A 341 -12.35 11.35 -5.04
CA ILE A 341 -11.25 12.14 -4.48
C ILE A 341 -10.37 11.23 -3.61
N LYS A 342 -9.07 11.31 -3.84
CA LYS A 342 -8.06 10.59 -3.08
C LYS A 342 -7.11 11.57 -2.41
N ALA A 343 -6.85 11.37 -1.13
CA ALA A 343 -5.82 12.08 -0.39
C ALA A 343 -4.74 11.09 0.06
N MET A 344 -3.49 11.50 -0.05
CA MET A 344 -2.32 10.73 0.38
C MET A 344 -1.43 11.60 1.24
N VAL A 345 -0.88 10.99 2.27
CA VAL A 345 0.06 11.62 3.18
C VAL A 345 1.37 10.87 3.09
N ASP A 346 2.44 11.59 2.81
CA ASP A 346 3.78 11.01 2.65
C ASP A 346 4.50 10.94 4.00
N PHE A 347 4.63 9.73 4.52
CA PHE A 347 5.34 9.43 5.77
C PHE A 347 6.79 8.98 5.54
N SER A 348 7.32 9.05 4.31
CA SER A 348 8.68 8.61 3.99
C SER A 348 9.78 9.39 4.73
N GLU A 349 9.45 10.60 5.22
CA GLU A 349 10.36 11.46 5.98
C GLU A 349 10.47 11.07 7.47
N LEU A 350 9.70 10.08 7.96
CA LEU A 350 9.88 9.55 9.30
C LEU A 350 11.17 8.72 9.41
N PRO A 351 11.93 8.83 10.52
CA PRO A 351 13.07 7.97 10.78
C PRO A 351 12.70 6.49 10.62
N LYS A 352 13.51 5.74 9.86
CA LYS A 352 13.29 4.31 9.55
C LYS A 352 13.10 3.42 10.79
N SER A 353 13.51 3.88 11.97
CA SER A 353 13.30 3.23 13.26
C SER A 353 11.85 3.22 13.76
N LEU A 354 10.98 4.07 13.23
CA LEU A 354 9.54 4.13 13.55
C LEU A 354 8.66 3.47 12.47
N VAL A 355 9.25 3.06 11.34
CA VAL A 355 8.61 2.35 10.22
C VAL A 355 7.95 1.00 10.62
N PRO A 356 8.40 0.25 11.66
CA PRO A 356 7.66 -0.94 12.11
C PRO A 356 6.23 -0.66 12.59
N TYR A 357 5.87 0.61 12.81
CA TYR A 357 4.52 1.06 13.19
C TYR A 357 3.74 1.74 12.04
N ILE A 358 4.37 1.91 10.88
CA ILE A 358 3.86 2.67 9.73
C ILE A 358 4.12 1.88 8.44
N LEU A 359 3.49 0.72 8.31
CA LEU A 359 3.31 0.08 7.00
C LEU A 359 1.83 -0.01 6.69
N THR A 360 1.27 1.13 6.33
CA THR A 360 0.12 1.20 5.43
C THR A 360 0.68 1.63 4.07
N LEU A 361 1.12 0.67 3.26
CA LEU A 361 1.47 0.95 1.86
C LEU A 361 0.18 1.30 1.11
N ASN A 362 -0.10 2.60 1.01
CA ASN A 362 -0.97 3.12 -0.03
C ASN A 362 -0.09 3.99 -0.94
N PRO A 363 0.66 3.41 -1.90
CA PRO A 363 1.28 4.19 -2.96
C PRO A 363 0.15 4.56 -3.93
N GLY A 364 -0.61 5.55 -3.52
CA GLY A 364 -1.94 5.77 -4.04
C GLY A 364 -2.01 6.64 -5.29
N LEU A 365 -0.88 7.07 -5.84
CA LEU A 365 -0.88 7.92 -7.02
C LEU A 365 -1.01 7.07 -8.29
N PRO A 366 -1.77 7.51 -9.29
CA PRO A 366 -1.72 6.94 -10.63
C PRO A 366 -0.28 6.97 -11.19
N ILE A 367 0.13 5.91 -11.90
CA ILE A 367 1.52 5.68 -12.37
C ILE A 367 2.11 6.89 -13.12
N PRO A 368 1.38 7.57 -14.04
CA PRO A 368 1.94 8.71 -14.77
C PRO A 368 2.35 9.85 -13.84
N ILE A 369 1.67 9.99 -12.70
CA ILE A 369 1.87 11.11 -11.78
C ILE A 369 2.93 10.77 -10.73
N GLN A 370 3.10 9.47 -10.42
CA GLN A 370 4.28 9.00 -9.71
C GLN A 370 5.55 9.28 -10.53
N GLN A 371 5.57 8.89 -11.80
CA GLN A 371 6.69 9.11 -12.71
C GLN A 371 7.02 10.61 -12.87
N GLU A 372 6.02 11.46 -13.06
CA GLU A 372 6.21 12.90 -13.19
C GLU A 372 6.68 13.57 -11.88
N SER A 373 6.21 13.10 -10.72
CA SER A 373 6.66 13.59 -9.42
C SER A 373 8.11 13.19 -9.12
N ILE A 374 8.48 11.95 -9.47
CA ILE A 374 9.86 11.45 -9.37
C ILE A 374 10.78 12.26 -10.29
N ARG A 375 10.37 12.49 -11.54
CA ARG A 375 11.12 13.31 -12.51
C ARG A 375 11.38 14.72 -11.98
N ARG A 376 10.35 15.41 -11.48
CA ARG A 376 10.49 16.77 -10.91
C ARG A 376 11.38 16.83 -9.69
N GLU A 377 11.31 15.82 -8.82
CA GLU A 377 12.16 15.76 -7.61
C GLU A 377 13.63 15.47 -7.99
N LEU A 378 13.87 14.61 -8.98
CA LEU A 378 15.21 14.37 -9.52
C LEU A 378 15.81 15.64 -10.16
N GLU A 379 15.02 16.39 -10.92
CA GLU A 379 15.42 17.67 -11.51
C GLU A 379 15.76 18.72 -10.44
N LYS A 380 14.92 18.80 -9.40
CA LYS A 380 15.16 19.70 -8.26
C LYS A 380 16.46 19.36 -7.52
N ARG A 381 16.70 18.07 -7.24
CA ARG A 381 17.94 17.60 -6.59
C ARG A 381 19.16 17.83 -7.47
N ALA A 382 19.05 17.65 -8.79
CA ALA A 382 20.13 17.96 -9.72
C ALA A 382 20.46 19.46 -9.72
N GLN A 383 19.46 20.33 -9.65
CA GLN A 383 19.65 21.78 -9.56
C GLN A 383 20.24 22.22 -8.21
N GLU A 384 19.80 21.64 -7.09
CA GLU A 384 20.38 21.90 -5.76
C GLU A 384 21.85 21.44 -5.69
N LYS A 385 22.16 20.28 -6.28
CA LYS A 385 23.53 19.78 -6.38
C LYS A 385 24.41 20.70 -7.23
N LEU A 386 23.88 21.19 -8.35
CA LEU A 386 24.60 22.16 -9.21
C LEU A 386 24.85 23.50 -8.49
N ARG A 387 23.88 23.99 -7.72
CA ARG A 387 24.04 25.19 -6.89
C ARG A 387 25.10 25.01 -5.81
N SER A 388 25.11 23.88 -5.12
CA SER A 388 26.14 23.58 -4.11
C SER A 388 27.56 23.52 -4.70
N ILE A 389 27.72 23.00 -5.93
CA ILE A 389 29.00 22.95 -6.64
C ILE A 389 29.45 24.35 -7.06
N THR A 390 28.51 25.23 -7.41
CA THR A 390 28.81 26.62 -7.84
C THR A 390 29.18 27.52 -6.66
N GLU A 391 28.59 27.30 -5.49
CA GLU A 391 28.93 28.01 -4.24
C GLU A 391 30.29 27.56 -3.68
N THR A 392 30.65 26.29 -3.85
CA THR A 392 31.96 25.76 -3.41
C THR A 392 33.11 26.23 -4.31
N SER A 393 32.85 26.50 -5.59
CA SER A 393 33.87 27.02 -6.53
C SER A 393 34.09 28.53 -6.43
N THR A 394 33.13 29.29 -5.88
CA THR A 394 33.29 30.73 -5.64
C THR A 394 34.03 31.04 -4.34
N SER A 395 33.98 30.18 -3.31
CA SER A 395 34.79 30.37 -2.09
C SER A 395 36.27 30.03 -2.28
N ALA A 396 36.63 29.26 -3.31
CA ALA A 396 38.01 28.88 -3.60
C ALA A 396 38.82 29.95 -4.35
N ASN A 397 38.19 31.02 -4.83
CA ASN A 397 38.82 32.06 -5.64
C ASN A 397 39.16 33.37 -4.89
N HIS A 398 39.03 33.39 -3.56
CA HIS A 398 39.36 34.57 -2.75
C HIS A 398 40.65 34.48 -1.92
N ASP A 399 41.33 33.34 -1.91
CA ASP A 399 42.64 33.21 -1.26
C ASP A 399 43.78 33.20 -2.29
N LYS A 400 44.09 34.38 -2.84
CA LYS A 400 45.43 34.66 -3.39
C LYS A 400 46.12 35.64 -2.45
N PRO A 401 47.23 35.26 -1.77
CA PRO A 401 47.97 36.20 -0.95
C PRO A 401 48.70 37.20 -1.85
N MET A 402 48.45 38.50 -1.63
CA MET A 402 49.38 39.55 -2.03
C MET A 402 50.64 39.41 -1.19
N MET A 403 51.78 39.07 -1.79
CA MET A 403 53.09 39.48 -1.26
C MET A 403 54.08 39.79 -2.38
N GLN A 404 54.49 41.08 -2.33
CA GLN A 404 55.76 41.73 -2.70
C GLN A 404 56.24 41.69 -4.15
#